data_AF-A0A167B3R3-F1
#
_entry.id   AF-A0A167B3R3-F1
#
_cell.length_a   1.000
_cell.length_b   1.000
_cell.length_c   1.000
_cell.angle_alpha   90.00
_cell.angle_beta   90.00
_cell.angle_gamma   90.00
#
_symmetry.space_group_name_H-M   'P 1'
#
loop_
_entity.id
_entity.type
_entity.pdbx_description
1 polymer ?
#
loop_
_entity_poly.entity_id
_entity_poly.type
_entity_poly.pdbx_seq_one_letter_code
_entity_poly.pdbx_strand_id
1 'polypeptide(L)'
;MGSGKPHDPEKQRLAEIIERLNDLYGAEVSDKDQLHFANGIADRIERDESVMAQVRSHSEDKVMHGLFPKKIIDAVLDALNDHEELSMPVLEDEKAGRAFALLILRLLAGRSARIEEGEQGRRV
;
A
#
# COMPACT_ATOMS: atom_id res chain seq x y z
N MET A 1 -9.21 21.54 33.01
CA MET A 1 -8.63 22.35 31.91
C MET A 1 -7.85 21.43 31.01
N GLY A 2 -7.96 21.63 29.70
CA GLY A 2 -8.02 20.57 28.69
C GLY A 2 -6.72 19.79 28.45
N SER A 3 -6.86 18.47 28.34
CA SER A 3 -5.84 17.62 27.71
C SER A 3 -6.00 17.67 26.19
N GLY A 4 -5.67 18.81 25.60
CA GLY A 4 -5.47 18.89 24.15
C GLY A 4 -4.22 18.10 23.81
N LYS A 5 -4.35 16.81 23.49
CA LYS A 5 -3.29 16.06 22.84
C LYS A 5 -2.92 16.83 21.57
N PRO A 6 -1.62 17.09 21.29
CA PRO A 6 -1.22 17.74 20.05
C PRO A 6 -1.70 16.83 18.91
N HIS A 7 -2.69 17.33 18.19
CA HIS A 7 -3.37 16.61 17.13
C HIS A 7 -2.47 16.74 15.89
N ASP A 8 -1.83 15.64 15.52
CA ASP A 8 -0.91 15.58 14.40
C ASP A 8 -1.73 15.64 13.09
N PRO A 9 -1.56 16.68 12.25
CA PRO A 9 -2.32 16.84 11.01
C PRO A 9 -2.15 15.66 10.04
N GLU A 10 -0.97 15.03 10.03
CA GLU A 10 -0.71 13.89 9.17
C GLU A 10 -1.52 12.67 9.58
N LYS A 11 -1.68 12.46 10.89
CA LYS A 11 -2.51 11.37 11.44
C LYS A 11 -3.99 11.56 11.14
N GLN A 12 -4.47 12.80 11.17
CA GLN A 12 -5.86 13.11 10.78
C GLN A 12 -6.10 12.81 9.31
N ARG A 13 -5.19 13.25 8.43
CA ARG A 13 -5.29 12.98 7.00
C ARG A 13 -5.25 11.48 6.69
N LEU A 14 -4.38 10.74 7.38
CA LEU A 14 -4.32 9.29 7.22
C LEU A 14 -5.61 8.60 7.73
N ALA A 15 -6.15 9.05 8.86
CA ALA A 15 -7.40 8.52 9.40
C ALA A 15 -8.57 8.74 8.42
N GLU A 16 -8.67 9.93 7.81
CA GLU A 16 -9.69 10.22 6.79
C GLU A 16 -9.55 9.32 5.55
N ILE A 17 -8.31 9.06 5.10
CA ILE A 17 -8.07 8.12 3.99
C ILE A 17 -8.55 6.72 4.35
N ILE A 18 -8.22 6.23 5.55
CA ILE A 18 -8.63 4.90 6.01
C ILE A 18 -10.14 4.81 6.12
N GLU A 19 -10.81 5.84 6.65
CA GLU A 19 -12.27 5.90 6.72
C GLU A 19 -12.91 5.77 5.34
N ARG A 20 -12.41 6.53 4.34
CA ARG A 20 -12.91 6.43 2.96
C ARG A 20 -12.63 5.09 2.30
N LEU A 21 -11.50 4.45 2.62
CA LEU A 21 -11.20 3.10 2.13
C LEU A 21 -12.15 2.07 2.74
N ASN A 22 -12.47 2.20 4.03
CA ASN A 22 -13.43 1.34 4.71
C ASN A 22 -14.84 1.48 4.15
N ASP A 23 -15.26 2.69 3.77
CA ASP A 23 -16.54 2.90 3.09
C ASP A 23 -16.60 2.20 1.72
N LEU A 24 -15.45 2.07 1.04
CA LEU A 24 -15.37 1.46 -0.29
C LEU A 24 -15.30 -0.08 -0.24
N TYR A 25 -14.51 -0.64 0.68
CA TYR A 25 -14.20 -2.07 0.73
C TYR A 25 -14.96 -2.83 1.82
N GLY A 26 -15.53 -2.13 2.81
CA GLY A 26 -16.19 -2.74 3.96
C GLY A 26 -15.21 -3.41 4.94
N ALA A 27 -15.76 -4.15 5.90
CA ALA A 27 -14.99 -4.74 7.01
C ALA A 27 -14.29 -6.07 6.67
N GLU A 28 -14.46 -6.58 5.44
CA GLU A 28 -13.91 -7.88 5.02
C GLU A 28 -12.39 -7.82 4.78
N VAL A 29 -11.86 -6.64 4.48
CA VAL A 29 -10.43 -6.40 4.24
C VAL A 29 -9.90 -5.50 5.35
N SER A 30 -8.75 -5.84 5.95
CA SER A 30 -8.20 -5.04 7.04
C SER A 30 -7.76 -3.65 6.56
N ASP A 31 -7.88 -2.62 7.41
CA ASP A 31 -7.42 -1.25 7.12
C ASP A 31 -5.99 -1.23 6.57
N LYS A 32 -5.12 -2.08 7.11
CA LYS A 32 -3.72 -2.18 6.70
C LYS A 32 -3.58 -2.69 5.27
N ASP A 33 -4.37 -3.71 4.90
CA ASP A 33 -4.31 -4.29 3.56
C ASP A 33 -4.95 -3.36 2.54
N GLN A 34 -6.06 -2.70 2.88
CA GLN A 34 -6.67 -1.66 2.06
C GLN A 34 -5.70 -0.51 1.80
N LEU A 35 -5.06 0.00 2.84
CA LEU A 35 -4.09 1.09 2.74
C LEU A 35 -2.84 0.65 1.96
N HIS A 36 -2.38 -0.59 2.16
CA HIS A 36 -1.26 -1.14 1.39
C HIS A 36 -1.59 -1.20 -0.11
N PHE A 37 -2.78 -1.68 -0.46
CA PHE A 37 -3.26 -1.73 -1.84
C PHE A 37 -3.36 -0.33 -2.45
N ALA A 38 -4.00 0.62 -1.75
CA ALA A 38 -4.15 2.00 -2.22
C ALA A 38 -2.80 2.67 -2.50
N ASN A 39 -1.81 2.51 -1.61
CA ASN A 39 -0.46 3.03 -1.83
C ASN A 39 0.23 2.33 -3.01
N GLY A 40 0.05 1.02 -3.19
CA GLY A 40 0.59 0.30 -4.35
C GLY A 40 0.06 0.83 -5.69
N ILE A 41 -1.23 1.20 -5.74
CA ILE A 41 -1.81 1.87 -6.92
C ILE A 41 -1.25 3.28 -7.08
N ALA A 42 -1.16 4.06 -6.00
CA ALA A 42 -0.59 5.41 -6.04
C ALA A 42 0.86 5.41 -6.56
N ASP A 43 1.70 4.50 -6.08
CA ASP A 43 3.09 4.33 -6.52
C ASP A 43 3.19 4.01 -8.02
N ARG A 44 2.22 3.27 -8.58
CA ARG A 44 2.17 2.97 -10.01
C ARG A 44 1.78 4.21 -10.81
N ILE A 45 0.78 4.96 -10.36
CA ILE A 45 0.34 6.20 -11.00
C ILE A 45 1.43 7.27 -10.96
N GLU A 46 2.19 7.36 -9.87
CA GLU A 46 3.26 8.34 -9.72
C GLU A 46 4.35 8.19 -10.79
N ARG A 47 4.52 6.98 -11.34
CA ARG A 47 5.47 6.70 -12.42
C ARG A 47 4.96 7.11 -13.81
N ASP A 48 3.66 7.41 -13.96
CA ASP A 48 3.10 7.90 -15.21
C ASP A 48 3.17 9.43 -15.26
N GLU A 49 4.23 9.95 -15.88
CA GLU A 49 4.46 11.40 -15.98
C GLU A 49 3.34 12.15 -16.69
N SER A 50 2.62 11.51 -17.61
CA SER A 50 1.52 12.15 -18.33
C SER A 50 0.32 12.40 -17.40
N VAL A 51 0.05 11.45 -16.50
CA VAL A 51 -0.99 11.57 -15.49
C VAL A 51 -0.56 12.55 -14.42
N MET A 52 0.68 12.44 -13.94
CA MET A 52 1.20 13.34 -12.91
C MET A 52 1.32 14.78 -13.38
N ALA A 53 1.56 15.03 -14.66
CA ALA A 53 1.46 16.36 -15.24
C ALA A 53 0.04 16.96 -15.02
N GLN A 54 -1.02 16.20 -15.32
CA GLN A 54 -2.41 16.65 -15.10
C GLN A 54 -2.70 16.92 -13.62
N VAL A 55 -2.28 16.00 -12.73
CA VAL A 55 -2.46 16.11 -11.28
C VAL A 55 -1.82 17.40 -10.74
N ARG A 56 -0.63 17.76 -11.23
CA ARG A 56 0.10 18.97 -10.80
C ARG A 56 -0.47 20.27 -11.37
N SER A 57 -1.07 20.23 -12.57
CA SER A 57 -1.44 21.43 -13.31
C SER A 57 -2.93 21.79 -13.29
N HIS A 58 -3.80 20.91 -12.81
CA HIS A 58 -5.25 21.07 -12.94
C HIS A 58 -5.99 20.89 -11.61
N SER A 59 -7.20 21.44 -11.54
CA SER A 59 -8.11 21.19 -10.42
C SER A 59 -8.56 19.73 -10.39
N GLU A 60 -8.94 19.24 -9.22
CA GLU A 60 -9.42 17.86 -9.02
C GLU A 60 -10.51 17.47 -10.02
N ASP A 61 -11.54 18.31 -10.19
CA ASP A 61 -12.61 18.08 -11.16
C ASP A 61 -12.09 17.88 -12.60
N LYS A 62 -11.08 18.66 -13.02
CA LYS A 62 -10.49 18.52 -14.35
C LYS A 62 -9.63 17.26 -14.47
N VAL A 63 -8.91 16.90 -13.42
CA VAL A 63 -8.15 15.65 -13.36
C VAL A 63 -9.09 14.45 -13.48
N MET A 64 -10.22 14.49 -12.77
CA MET A 64 -11.25 13.45 -12.77
C MET A 64 -12.05 13.35 -14.07
N HIS A 65 -12.01 14.37 -14.94
CA HIS A 65 -12.53 14.31 -16.31
C HIS A 65 -11.42 14.05 -17.37
N GLY A 66 -10.17 13.90 -16.91
CA GLY A 66 -8.99 13.71 -17.76
C GLY A 66 -8.59 12.24 -17.92
N LEU A 67 -7.28 12.00 -18.00
CA LEU A 67 -6.72 10.65 -18.17
C LEU A 67 -6.70 9.85 -16.86
N PHE A 68 -6.75 10.54 -15.72
CA PHE A 68 -6.53 9.97 -14.39
C PHE A 68 -7.48 8.81 -14.06
N PRO A 69 -8.83 8.88 -14.24
CA PRO A 69 -9.71 7.78 -13.86
C PRO A 69 -9.43 6.50 -14.64
N LYS A 70 -9.16 6.60 -15.94
CA LYS A 70 -8.80 5.45 -16.77
C LYS A 70 -7.50 4.81 -16.27
N LYS A 71 -6.51 5.63 -15.96
CA LYS A 71 -5.19 5.18 -15.52
C LYS A 71 -5.21 4.49 -14.17
N ILE A 72 -6.13 4.89 -13.28
CA ILE A 72 -6.40 4.16 -12.03
C ILE A 72 -6.89 2.74 -12.33
N ILE A 73 -7.84 2.57 -13.25
CA ILE A 73 -8.34 1.24 -13.65
C ILE A 73 -7.23 0.40 -14.29
N ASP A 74 -6.46 0.98 -15.21
CA ASP A 74 -5.32 0.31 -15.84
C ASP A 74 -4.32 -0.17 -14.76
N ALA A 75 -3.97 0.70 -13.80
CA ALA A 75 -3.04 0.35 -12.71
C ALA A 75 -3.59 -0.75 -11.77
N VAL A 76 -4.90 -0.80 -11.55
CA VAL A 76 -5.55 -1.87 -10.77
C VAL A 76 -5.49 -3.20 -11.52
N LEU A 77 -5.75 -3.19 -12.84
CA LEU A 77 -5.64 -4.39 -13.68
C LEU A 77 -4.20 -4.91 -13.72
N ASP A 78 -3.23 -4.01 -13.89
CA ASP A 78 -1.81 -4.37 -13.87
C ASP A 78 -1.40 -4.97 -12.51
N ALA A 79 -1.87 -4.40 -11.40
CA ALA A 79 -1.60 -4.94 -10.07
C ALA A 79 -2.20 -6.34 -9.87
N LEU A 80 -3.40 -6.59 -10.41
CA LEU A 80 -4.02 -7.92 -10.38
C LEU A 80 -3.22 -8.92 -11.22
N ASN A 81 -2.84 -8.54 -12.44
CA ASN A 81 -2.06 -9.39 -13.35
C ASN A 81 -0.68 -9.71 -12.75
N ASP A 82 0.01 -8.72 -12.18
CA ASP A 82 1.29 -8.94 -11.50
C ASP A 82 1.15 -9.90 -10.32
N HIS A 83 0.06 -9.80 -9.53
CA HIS A 83 -0.19 -10.74 -8.45
C HIS A 83 -0.41 -12.17 -8.96
N GLU A 84 -1.12 -12.35 -10.06
CA GLU A 84 -1.30 -13.66 -10.69
C GLU A 84 0.06 -14.21 -11.16
N GLU A 85 0.80 -13.46 -11.98
CA GLU A 85 2.11 -13.83 -12.51
C GLU A 85 3.13 -14.16 -11.41
N LEU A 86 3.13 -13.43 -10.29
CA LEU A 86 4.01 -13.70 -9.15
C LEU A 86 3.57 -14.92 -8.34
N SER A 87 2.27 -15.21 -8.28
CA SER A 87 1.73 -16.31 -7.48
C SER A 87 1.82 -17.65 -8.19
N MET A 88 1.61 -17.66 -9.51
CA MET A 88 1.50 -18.89 -10.30
C MET A 88 2.72 -19.82 -10.15
N PRO A 89 3.98 -19.36 -10.30
CA PRO A 89 5.14 -20.24 -10.13
C PRO A 89 5.23 -20.87 -8.73
N VAL A 90 4.80 -20.14 -7.70
CA VAL A 90 4.81 -20.61 -6.30
C VAL A 90 3.77 -21.72 -6.10
N LEU A 91 2.64 -21.66 -6.80
CA LEU A 91 1.54 -22.61 -6.69
C LEU A 91 1.74 -23.85 -7.56
N GLU A 92 2.33 -23.70 -8.74
CA GLU A 92 2.44 -24.78 -9.74
C GLU A 92 3.72 -25.63 -9.61
N ASP A 93 4.83 -25.06 -9.14
CA ASP A 93 6.11 -25.77 -8.97
C ASP A 93 6.48 -25.93 -7.50
N GLU A 94 6.48 -27.18 -7.01
CA GLU A 94 6.84 -27.52 -5.63
C GLU A 94 8.24 -27.01 -5.22
N LYS A 95 9.21 -27.02 -6.14
CA LYS A 95 10.57 -26.51 -5.86
C LYS A 95 10.55 -25.00 -5.69
N ALA A 96 9.83 -24.28 -6.56
CA ALA A 96 9.67 -22.83 -6.46
C ALA A 96 8.92 -22.46 -5.17
N GLY A 97 7.83 -23.16 -4.86
CA GLY A 97 7.07 -22.99 -3.62
C GLY A 97 7.93 -23.20 -2.37
N ARG A 98 8.74 -24.26 -2.33
CA ARG A 98 9.67 -24.52 -1.22
C ARG A 98 10.74 -23.43 -1.10
N ALA A 99 11.30 -22.99 -2.22
CA ALA A 99 12.29 -21.91 -2.22
C ALA A 99 11.69 -20.60 -1.69
N PHE A 100 10.47 -20.25 -2.12
CA PHE A 100 9.77 -19.07 -1.66
C PHE A 100 9.47 -19.14 -0.14
N ALA A 101 8.97 -20.28 0.35
CA ALA A 101 8.74 -20.49 1.79
C ALA A 101 10.01 -20.28 2.63
N LEU A 102 11.16 -20.77 2.16
CA LEU A 102 12.45 -20.56 2.84
C LEU A 102 12.88 -19.09 2.84
N LEU A 103 12.60 -18.34 1.77
CA LEU A 103 12.85 -16.90 1.72
C LEU A 103 11.97 -16.16 2.73
N ILE A 104 10.66 -16.46 2.79
CA ILE A 104 9.75 -15.86 3.77
C ILE A 104 10.19 -16.16 5.20
N LEU A 105 10.61 -17.39 5.50
CA LEU A 105 11.13 -17.75 6.82
C LEU A 105 12.34 -16.89 7.21
N ARG A 106 13.28 -16.68 6.28
CA ARG A 106 14.45 -15.81 6.52
C ARG A 106 14.06 -14.34 6.75
N LEU A 107 13.10 -13.82 5.96
CA LEU A 107 12.60 -12.45 6.13
C LEU A 107 11.90 -12.25 7.49
N LEU A 108 11.17 -13.25 7.97
CA LEU A 108 10.54 -13.22 9.29
C LEU A 108 11.57 -13.26 10.41
N ALA A 109 12.53 -14.19 10.35
CA ALA A 109 13.61 -14.28 11.33
C ALA A 109 14.41 -12.95 11.43
N GLY A 110 14.74 -12.34 10.28
CA GLY A 110 15.43 -11.05 10.24
C GLY A 110 14.59 -9.84 10.70
N ARG A 111 13.26 -9.95 10.75
CA ARG A 111 12.40 -8.92 11.36
C ARG A 111 12.38 -9.04 12.88
N SER A 112 12.27 -10.25 13.41
CA SER A 112 12.29 -10.49 14.86
C SER A 112 13.61 -10.03 15.49
N ALA A 113 14.74 -10.35 14.88
CA ALA A 113 16.06 -9.92 15.38
C ALA A 113 16.20 -8.39 15.45
N ARG A 114 15.70 -7.66 14.44
CA ARG A 114 15.74 -6.18 14.44
C ARG A 114 14.83 -5.54 15.48
N ILE A 115 13.70 -6.18 15.81
CA ILE A 115 12.81 -5.72 16.88
C ILE A 115 13.51 -5.88 18.24
N GLU A 116 14.16 -7.03 18.47
CA GLU A 116 14.91 -7.29 19.70
C GLU A 116 16.10 -6.34 19.89
N GLU A 117 16.80 -5.98 18.81
CA GLU A 117 17.88 -4.98 18.83
C GLU A 117 17.35 -3.55 19.10
N GLY A 118 16.22 -3.18 18.49
CA GLY A 118 15.58 -1.88 18.67
C GLY A 118 14.99 -1.66 20.06
N GLU A 119 14.50 -2.72 20.72
CA GLU A 119 14.00 -2.66 22.10
C GLU A 119 15.14 -2.58 23.13
N GLN A 120 16.29 -3.20 22.85
CA GLN A 120 17.48 -3.10 23.71
C GLN A 120 18.16 -1.73 23.62
N GLY A 121 18.20 -1.12 22.43
CA GLY A 121 18.74 0.24 22.23
C GLY A 121 17.91 1.38 22.83
N ARG A 122 16.66 1.11 23.26
CA ARG A 122 15.76 2.09 23.89
C ARG A 122 15.78 2.06 25.43
N ARG A 123 16.53 1.12 26.02
CA ARG A 123 16.67 0.93 27.48
C ARG A 123 18.00 1.44 28.05
N VAL A 124 18.80 2.15 27.26
CA VAL A 124 20.04 2.83 27.66
C VAL A 124 19.89 4.34 27.45
#